data_AF-A0A2E9NZ54-F1
#
_entry.id   AF-A0A2E9NZ54-F1
#
_cell.length_a   1.000
_cell.length_b   1.000
_cell.length_c   1.000
_cell.angle_alpha   90.00
_cell.angle_beta   90.00
_cell.angle_gamma   90.00
#
_symmetry.space_group_name_H-M   'P 1'
#
loop_
_entity.id
_entity.type
_entity.pdbx_description
1 polymer ?
#
loop_
_entity_poly.entity_id
_entity_poly.type
_entity_poly.pdbx_seq_one_letter_code
_entity_poly.pdbx_strand_id
1 'polypeptide(L)' 'MTKSEIYVYCKICNKKVKALILSKHEKQFDEDSKKYKRFGMVRVIQHDSGFRNKCPNTSQIKALVESDTTDENGVMN' A
#
# COMPACT_ATOMS: atom_id res chain seq x y z
N MET A 1 18.78 -2.15 6.32
CA MET A 1 17.73 -2.02 5.29
C MET A 1 16.63 -1.15 5.85
N THR A 2 16.50 0.09 5.39
CA THR A 2 15.43 1.01 5.77
C THR A 2 14.10 0.39 5.35
N LYS A 3 13.32 -0.08 6.32
CA LYS A 3 11.97 -0.58 6.07
C LYS A 3 11.14 0.61 5.58
N SER A 4 10.89 0.68 4.28
CA SER A 4 10.09 1.75 3.68
C SER A 4 8.63 1.59 4.12
N GLU A 5 8.18 2.50 4.98
CA GLU A 5 6.77 2.64 5.34
C GLU A 5 6.04 3.36 4.21
N ILE A 6 4.85 2.88 3.88
CA ILE A 6 3.96 3.50 2.89
C ILE A 6 2.54 3.59 3.44
N TYR A 7 1.70 4.36 2.77
CA TYR A 7 0.28 4.37 3.01
C TYR A 7 -0.44 3.61 1.90
N VAL A 8 -1.42 2.80 2.28
CA VAL A 8 -2.25 2.02 1.36
C VAL A 8 -3.70 2.11 1.80
N TYR A 9 -4.63 1.86 0.90
CA TYR A 9 -6.03 1.68 1.27
C TYR A 9 -6.29 0.26 1.73
N CYS A 10 -6.91 0.13 2.91
CA CYS A 10 -7.38 -1.17 3.36
C CYS A 10 -8.55 -1.63 2.48
N LYS A 11 -8.43 -2.80 1.86
CA LYS A 11 -9.49 -3.36 0.99
C LYS A 11 -10.83 -3.63 1.69
N ILE A 12 -10.86 -3.63 3.02
CA ILE A 12 -12.08 -3.90 3.81
C ILE A 12 -12.81 -2.60 4.16
N CYS A 13 -12.11 -1.61 4.69
CA CYS A 13 -12.73 -0.36 5.17
C CYS A 13 -12.47 0.85 4.28
N ASN A 14 -11.70 0.67 3.20
CA ASN A 14 -11.25 1.70 2.27
C ASN A 14 -10.62 2.93 2.93
N LYS A 15 -10.12 2.78 4.15
CA LYS A 15 -9.40 3.83 4.88
C LYS A 15 -7.92 3.75 4.57
N LYS A 16 -7.27 4.92 4.60
CA LYS A 16 -5.82 5.04 4.58
C LYS A 16 -5.24 4.35 5.81
N VAL A 17 -4.31 3.42 5.60
CA VAL A 17 -3.62 2.70 6.66
C VAL A 17 -2.12 2.72 6.41
N LYS A 18 -1.34 2.69 7.50
CA LYS A 18 0.11 2.62 7.40
C LYS A 18 0.52 1.16 7.18
N ALA A 19 1.38 0.93 6.20
CA ALA A 19 1.89 -0.38 5.83
C ALA A 19 3.41 -0.36 5.67
N LEU A 20 4.01 -1.53 5.87
CA LEU A 20 5.43 -1.76 5.75
C LEU A 20 5.71 -2.58 4.49
N ILE A 21 6.64 -2.15 3.65
CA ILE A 21 7.04 -2.95 2.49
C ILE A 21 7.84 -4.16 2.95
N LEU A 22 7.36 -5.37 2.61
CA LEU A 22 8.05 -6.64 2.86
C LEU A 22 8.88 -7.07 1.66
N SER A 23 8.34 -6.92 0.45
CA SER A 23 9.03 -7.23 -0.80
C SER A 23 8.60 -6.28 -1.89
N LYS A 24 9.49 -6.03 -2.84
CA LYS A 24 9.20 -5.31 -4.08
C LYS A 24 9.28 -6.29 -5.23
N HIS A 25 8.23 -6.38 -6.04
CA HIS A 25 8.23 -7.14 -7.28
C HIS A 25 8.91 -6.35 -8.39
N GLU A 26 8.97 -6.93 -9.59
CA GLU A 26 9.47 -6.23 -10.78
C GLU A 26 8.58 -5.04 -11.14
N LYS A 27 9.19 -4.03 -11.77
CA LYS A 27 8.44 -2.90 -12.34
C LYS A 27 7.65 -3.41 -13.52
N GLN A 28 6.36 -3.12 -13.54
CA GLN A 28 5.48 -3.40 -14.66
C GLN A 28 5.09 -2.08 -15.32
N PHE A 29 5.11 -2.06 -16.65
CA PHE A 29 4.59 -0.94 -17.41
C PHE A 29 3.07 -1.08 -17.47
N ASP A 30 2.37 -0.06 -16.96
CA ASP A 30 0.92 0.00 -16.93
C ASP A 30 0.47 0.73 -18.21
N GLU A 31 -0.15 0.00 -19.15
CA GLU A 31 -0.54 0.54 -20.46
C GLU A 31 -1.64 1.59 -20.36
N ASP A 32 -2.55 1.45 -19.38
CA ASP A 32 -3.66 2.39 -19.15
C ASP A 32 -3.18 3.76 -18.69
N SER A 33 -2.23 3.80 -17.74
CA SER A 33 -1.65 5.06 -17.24
C SER A 33 -0.37 5.50 -17.95
N LYS A 34 0.14 4.69 -18.89
CA LYS A 34 1.43 4.87 -19.60
C LYS A 34 2.61 5.13 -18.66
N LYS A 35 2.62 4.49 -17.49
CA LYS A 35 3.59 4.72 -16.41
C LYS A 35 4.16 3.41 -15.88
N TYR A 36 5.36 3.49 -15.29
CA TYR A 36 5.95 2.35 -14.59
C TYR A 36 5.38 2.26 -13.18
N LYS A 37 4.80 1.10 -12.87
CA LYS A 37 4.24 0.79 -11.57
C LYS A 37 5.00 -0.36 -10.95
N ARG A 38 5.33 -0.25 -9.67
CA ARG A 38 5.94 -1.36 -8.91
C ARG A 38 4.99 -1.83 -7.84
N PHE A 39 4.62 -3.10 -7.94
CA PHE A 39 3.88 -3.76 -6.88
C PHE A 39 4.83 -4.40 -5.88
N GLY A 40 4.36 -4.58 -4.66
CA GLY A 40 5.09 -5.25 -3.60
C GLY A 40 4.12 -5.87 -2.61
N MET A 41 4.62 -6.81 -1.82
CA MET A 41 3.89 -7.25 -0.64
C MET A 41 4.15 -6.27 0.49
N VAL A 42 3.07 -5.81 1.11
CA VAL A 42 3.13 -4.91 2.25
C VAL A 42 2.35 -5.49 3.41
N ARG A 43 2.83 -5.24 4.63
CA ARG A 43 2.15 -5.61 5.86
C ARG A 43 1.52 -4.39 6.47
N VAL A 44 0.21 -4.40 6.67
CA VAL A 44 -0.48 -3.32 7.38
C VAL A 44 -0.04 -3.33 8.85
N ILE A 45 0.47 -2.20 9.33
CA ILE A 45 0.99 -2.04 10.71
C ILE A 45 0.07 -1.20 11.60
N GLN A 46 -0.67 -0.24 11.04
CA GLN A 46 -1.53 0.63 11.84
C GLN A 46 -2.78 1.05 11.05
N HIS A 47 -3.93 0.64 11.58
CA HIS A 47 -5.20 1.33 11.33
C HIS A 47 -5.28 2.48 12.33
N ASP A 48 -5.04 3.71 11.88
CA ASP A 48 -5.38 4.88 12.69
C ASP A 48 -6.89 4.95 12.85
N SER A 49 -7.35 5.24 14.06
CA SER A 49 -8.73 5.25 14.56
C SER A 49 -9.28 3.90 15.04
N GLY A 50 -9.17 3.63 16.35
CA GLY A 50 -10.15 2.91 17.20
C GLY A 50 -10.66 1.51 16.85
N PHE A 51 -10.32 0.93 15.69
CA PHE A 51 -10.97 -0.25 15.12
C PHE A 51 -10.14 -1.53 15.28
N ARG A 52 -9.53 -1.76 16.45
CA ARG A 52 -8.90 -3.05 16.79
C ARG A 52 -9.86 -4.26 16.61
N ASN A 53 -11.17 -4.03 16.52
CA ASN A 53 -12.17 -5.11 16.48
C ASN A 53 -12.89 -5.33 15.13
N LYS A 54 -12.69 -4.49 14.08
CA LYS A 54 -13.42 -4.67 12.79
C LYS A 54 -12.54 -4.87 11.55
N CYS A 55 -11.23 -4.66 11.64
CA CYS A 55 -10.31 -4.94 10.54
C CYS A 55 -9.21 -5.89 11.02
N PRO A 56 -9.45 -7.22 11.03
CA PRO A 56 -8.43 -8.20 11.40
C PRO A 56 -7.29 -8.29 10.38
N ASN A 57 -7.36 -7.52 9.29
CA ASN A 57 -6.48 -7.65 8.14
C ASN A 57 -5.14 -6.94 8.37
N THR A 58 -4.37 -7.48 9.31
CA THR A 58 -2.91 -7.29 9.41
C THR A 58 -2.16 -8.18 8.40
N SER A 59 -2.91 -8.86 7.52
CA SER A 59 -2.41 -9.74 6.48
C SER A 59 -1.52 -8.98 5.50
N GLN A 60 -0.58 -9.71 4.91
CA GLN A 60 0.23 -9.19 3.83
C GLN A 60 -0.65 -9.00 2.60
N ILE A 61 -0.64 -7.80 2.02
CA ILE A 61 -1.42 -7.48 0.82
C ILE A 61 -0.48 -7.07 -0.30
N LYS A 62 -0.83 -7.42 -1.54
CA LYS A 62 -0.21 -6.83 -2.72
C LYS A 62 -0.68 -5.40 -2.85
N ALA A 63 0.24 -4.45 -2.82
CA ALA A 63 -0.02 -3.03 -2.97
C ALA A 63 1.04 -2.38 -3.87
N LEU A 64 0.73 -1.18 -4.36
CA LEU A 64 1.67 -0.35 -5.07
C LEU A 64 2.70 0.19 -4.08
N VAL A 65 3.99 -0.03 -4.36
CA VAL A 65 5.11 0.35 -3.48
C VAL A 65 6.05 1.36 -4.13
N GLU A 66 5.90 1.58 -5.43
CA GLU A 66 6.59 2.60 -6.19
C GLU A 66 5.66 3.03 -7.32
N SER A 67 5.36 4.32 -7.38
CA SER A 67 4.65 4.98 -8.47
C SER A 67 5.13 6.41 -8.56
N ASP A 68 5.11 6.96 -9.76
CA ASP A 68 5.37 8.38 -10.01
C ASP A 68 4.16 9.26 -9.61
N THR A 69 3.05 8.65 -9.19
CA THR A 69 1.85 9.34 -8.75
C THR A 69 1.39 8.89 -7.36
N THR A 70 1.10 9.88 -6.52
CA THR A 70 0.36 9.74 -5.27
C THR A 70 -0.93 10.52 -5.38
N ASP A 71 -1.99 9.98 -4.80
CA ASP A 71 -3.25 10.72 -4.67
C ASP A 71 -3.16 11.83 -3.61
N GLU A 72 -4.26 12.59 -3.47
CA GLU A 72 -4.44 13.64 -2.46
C GLU A 72 -4.29 13.16 -1.00
N ASN A 73 -4.40 11.85 -0.78
CA ASN A 73 -4.23 11.21 0.51
C ASN A 73 -2.80 10.65 0.71
N GLY A 74 -1.89 10.86 -0.25
CA GLY A 74 -0.52 10.35 -0.21
C GLY A 74 -0.40 8.83 -0.35
N VAL A 75 -1.43 8.17 -0.88
CA VAL A 75 -1.40 6.76 -1.27
C VAL A 75 -0.99 6.67 -2.74
N MET A 76 -0.10 5.74 -3.06
CA MET A 76 0.42 5.59 -4.41
C MET A 76 -0.70 5.06 -5.34
N ASN A 77 -0.82 5.66 -6.54
CA ASN A 77 -1.79 5.31 -7.59
C ASN A 77 -1.09 4.94 -8.90
#